data_AF-A0A7C1A4W9-F1
#
_entry.id   AF-A0A7C1A4W9-F1
#
_cell.length_a   1.000
_cell.length_b   1.000
_cell.length_c   1.000
_cell.angle_alpha   90.00
_cell.angle_beta   90.00
_cell.angle_gamma   90.00
#
_symmetry.space_group_name_H-M   'P 1'
#
loop_
_entity.id
_entity.type
_entity.pdbx_description
1 polymer ?
#
loop_
_entity_poly.entity_id
_entity_poly.type
_entity_poly.pdbx_seq_one_letter_code
_entity_poly.pdbx_strand_id
1 'polypeptide(L)'
;MNLKDYMREVRRTRPELNGLSQHRINSIMGVAGEAGELLDLIKKVEFQGHPYDHEKVIEELGDILWYLVYFMDISSVSVDDIINYNVAKLRVRYPQGFSPQDSIKRVDTK
;
A
#
# COMPACT_ATOMS: atom_id res chain seq x y z
N MET A 1 9.95 16.22 -0.96
CA MET A 1 8.93 15.98 -1.98
C MET A 1 7.61 15.73 -1.27
N ASN A 2 6.52 16.40 -1.63
CA ASN A 2 5.19 16.05 -1.10
C ASN A 2 4.55 14.96 -1.99
N LEU A 3 3.40 14.42 -1.59
CA LEU A 3 2.76 13.36 -2.36
C LEU A 3 2.27 13.81 -3.74
N LYS A 4 1.82 15.06 -3.91
CA LYS A 4 1.44 15.58 -5.23
C LYS A 4 2.64 15.64 -6.16
N ASP A 5 3.81 16.02 -5.64
CA ASP A 5 5.07 15.98 -6.37
C ASP A 5 5.43 14.54 -6.75
N TYR A 6 5.31 13.60 -5.79
CA TYR A 6 5.60 12.19 -6.04
C TYR A 6 4.67 11.56 -7.07
N MET A 7 3.36 11.86 -7.03
CA MET A 7 2.41 11.40 -8.04
C MET A 7 2.77 11.90 -9.45
N ARG A 8 3.38 13.09 -9.58
CA ARG A 8 3.90 13.56 -10.88
C ARG A 8 5.08 12.70 -11.36
N GLU A 9 5.97 12.31 -10.47
CA GLU A 9 7.06 11.37 -10.79
C GLU A 9 6.53 10.00 -11.20
N VAL A 10 5.54 9.47 -10.48
CA VAL A 10 4.89 8.20 -10.84
C VAL A 10 4.25 8.27 -12.22
N ARG A 11 3.53 9.35 -12.55
CA ARG A 11 2.96 9.57 -13.89
C ARG A 11 4.02 9.65 -14.98
N ARG A 12 5.21 10.19 -14.68
CA ARG A 12 6.32 10.27 -15.63
C ARG A 12 6.90 8.89 -15.94
N THR A 13 6.90 7.97 -14.97
CA THR A 13 7.56 6.65 -15.08
C THR A 13 6.61 5.49 -15.34
N ARG A 14 5.30 5.68 -15.22
CA ARG A 14 4.33 4.59 -15.46
C ARG A 14 4.30 4.19 -16.93
N PRO A 15 4.00 2.92 -17.24
CA PRO A 15 3.86 2.49 -18.62
C PRO A 15 2.60 3.07 -19.26
N GLU A 16 2.69 3.34 -20.56
CA GLU A 16 1.53 3.62 -21.41
C GLU A 16 0.90 2.28 -21.81
N LEU A 17 -0.32 2.00 -21.31
CA LEU A 17 -1.02 0.74 -21.53
C LEU A 17 -2.34 0.98 -22.27
N ASN A 18 -2.87 -0.08 -22.88
CA ASN A 18 -4.09 0.01 -23.66
C ASN A 18 -5.32 -0.03 -22.75
N GLY A 19 -5.72 1.15 -22.29
CA GLY A 19 -6.97 1.37 -21.58
C GLY A 19 -6.92 1.07 -20.08
N LEU A 20 -7.93 1.58 -19.38
CA LEU A 20 -7.98 1.62 -17.91
C LEU A 20 -7.90 0.23 -17.26
N SER A 21 -8.43 -0.81 -17.90
CA SER A 21 -8.39 -2.19 -17.38
C SER A 21 -6.95 -2.70 -17.23
N GLN A 22 -6.09 -2.48 -18.24
CA GLN A 22 -4.70 -2.91 -18.20
C GLN A 22 -3.92 -2.14 -17.13
N HIS A 23 -4.13 -0.82 -17.02
CA HIS A 23 -3.53 -0.02 -15.96
C HIS A 23 -3.89 -0.53 -14.56
N ARG A 24 -5.17 -0.89 -14.33
CA ARG A 24 -5.63 -1.44 -13.04
C ARG A 24 -5.00 -2.79 -12.73
N ILE A 25 -4.97 -3.71 -13.69
CA ILE A 25 -4.36 -5.03 -13.50
C ILE A 25 -2.87 -4.89 -13.23
N ASN A 26 -2.16 -4.10 -14.04
CA ASN A 26 -0.72 -3.89 -13.89
C ASN A 26 -0.37 -3.32 -12.51
N SER A 27 -1.11 -2.31 -12.06
CA SER A 27 -0.82 -1.67 -10.76
C SER A 27 -1.12 -2.60 -9.57
N ILE A 28 -2.24 -3.31 -9.57
CA ILE A 28 -2.56 -4.25 -8.48
C ILE A 28 -1.63 -5.47 -8.46
N MET A 29 -1.27 -6.01 -9.63
CA MET A 29 -0.27 -7.08 -9.71
C MET A 29 1.10 -6.61 -9.23
N GLY A 30 1.49 -5.37 -9.56
CA GLY A 30 2.70 -4.74 -9.03
C GLY A 30 2.69 -4.69 -7.51
N VAL A 31 1.63 -4.13 -6.89
CA VAL A 31 1.49 -4.13 -5.42
C VAL A 31 1.68 -5.53 -4.83
N ALA A 32 1.07 -6.56 -5.44
CA ALA A 32 1.19 -7.94 -4.95
C ALA A 32 2.61 -8.51 -5.11
N GLY A 33 3.30 -8.19 -6.20
CA GLY A 33 4.68 -8.59 -6.46
C GLY A 33 5.63 -8.04 -5.39
N GLU A 34 5.65 -6.72 -5.23
CA GLU A 34 6.56 -6.04 -4.30
C GLU A 34 6.22 -6.36 -2.83
N ALA A 35 4.94 -6.53 -2.50
CA ALA A 35 4.54 -7.05 -1.19
C ALA A 35 5.05 -8.48 -0.94
N GLY A 36 5.16 -9.29 -1.99
CA GLY A 36 5.75 -10.62 -1.95
C GLY A 36 7.27 -10.59 -1.72
N GLU A 37 7.97 -9.62 -2.33
CA GLU A 37 9.40 -9.40 -2.10
C GLU A 37 9.68 -8.94 -0.67
N LEU A 38 8.91 -7.97 -0.16
CA LEU A 38 8.98 -7.55 1.24
C LEU A 38 8.70 -8.73 2.20
N LEU A 39 7.69 -9.55 1.89
CA LEU A 39 7.38 -10.75 2.68
C LEU A 39 8.56 -11.73 2.67
N ASP A 40 9.16 -12.00 1.52
CA ASP A 40 10.28 -12.93 1.39
C ASP A 40 11.51 -12.44 2.18
N LEU A 41 11.78 -11.14 2.13
CA LEU A 41 12.83 -10.49 2.92
C LEU A 41 12.65 -10.72 4.42
N ILE A 42 11.47 -10.42 4.97
CA ILE A 42 11.20 -10.61 6.39
C ILE A 42 11.21 -12.10 6.76
N LYS A 43 10.65 -12.97 5.91
CA LYS A 43 10.68 -14.43 6.12
C LYS A 43 12.12 -14.97 6.20
N LYS A 44 13.02 -14.48 5.36
CA LYS A 44 14.45 -14.86 5.36
C LYS A 44 15.13 -14.45 6.67
N VAL A 45 14.84 -13.25 7.16
CA VAL A 45 15.37 -12.76 8.45
C VAL A 45 14.85 -13.62 9.61
N GLU A 46 13.53 -13.77 9.71
CA GLU A 46 12.89 -14.41 10.87
C GLU A 46 13.09 -15.93 10.93
N PHE A 47 13.16 -16.60 9.78
CA PHE A 47 13.10 -18.07 9.72
C PHE A 47 14.30 -18.74 9.06
N GLN A 48 15.23 -17.98 8.47
CA GLN A 48 16.36 -18.53 7.70
C GLN A 48 17.71 -17.94 8.15
N GLY A 49 17.73 -17.06 9.15
CA GLY A 49 18.95 -16.53 9.77
C GLY A 49 19.70 -15.49 8.92
N HIS A 50 19.03 -14.88 7.94
CA HIS A 50 19.61 -13.78 7.16
C HIS A 50 19.70 -12.50 8.01
N PRO A 51 20.71 -11.63 7.77
CA PRO A 51 20.76 -10.32 8.40
C PRO A 51 19.60 -9.45 7.92
N TYR A 52 19.12 -8.56 8.80
CA TYR A 52 18.12 -7.56 8.44
C TYR A 52 18.75 -6.50 7.53
N ASP A 53 18.16 -6.29 6.36
CA ASP A 53 18.57 -5.29 5.38
C ASP A 53 17.55 -4.15 5.35
N HIS A 54 17.90 -3.04 6.01
CA HIS A 54 17.02 -1.88 6.10
C HIS A 54 16.87 -1.16 4.76
N GLU A 55 17.92 -1.14 3.93
CA GLU A 55 17.90 -0.47 2.63
C GLU A 55 16.95 -1.21 1.69
N LYS A 56 17.01 -2.54 1.67
CA LYS A 56 16.08 -3.35 0.88
C LYS A 56 14.64 -3.21 1.36
N VAL A 57 14.40 -3.09 2.68
CA VAL A 57 13.04 -2.77 3.20
C VAL A 57 12.53 -1.42 2.66
N ILE A 58 13.38 -0.39 2.62
CA ILE A 58 12.99 0.93 2.07
C ILE A 58 12.67 0.83 0.58
N GLU A 59 13.47 0.05 -0.17
CA GLU A 59 13.26 -0.21 -1.60
C GLU A 59 11.88 -0.85 -1.85
N GLU A 60 11.59 -1.98 -1.21
CA GLU A 60 10.31 -2.69 -1.40
C GLU A 60 9.10 -1.85 -0.97
N LEU A 61 9.21 -1.13 0.15
CA LEU A 61 8.15 -0.20 0.58
C LEU A 61 7.96 0.93 -0.44
N GLY A 62 9.04 1.40 -1.06
CA GLY A 62 9.03 2.38 -2.13
C GLY A 62 8.30 1.88 -3.37
N ASP A 63 8.58 0.65 -3.79
CA ASP A 63 7.96 0.05 -4.99
C ASP A 63 6.48 -0.29 -4.75
N ILE A 64 6.13 -0.79 -3.56
CA ILE A 64 4.73 -0.92 -3.12
C ILE A 64 4.02 0.45 -3.19
N LEU A 65 4.63 1.50 -2.64
CA LEU A 65 4.06 2.85 -2.64
C LEU A 65 3.91 3.39 -4.07
N TRP A 66 4.87 3.14 -4.96
CA TRP A 66 4.81 3.56 -6.35
C TRP A 66 3.58 2.96 -7.05
N TYR A 67 3.35 1.66 -6.91
CA TYR A 67 2.18 1.00 -7.50
C TYR A 67 0.86 1.42 -6.86
N LEU A 68 0.83 1.68 -5.55
CA LEU A 68 -0.35 2.24 -4.88
C LEU A 68 -0.69 3.62 -5.43
N VAL A 69 0.28 4.52 -5.51
CA VAL A 69 0.08 5.89 -6.04
C VAL A 69 -0.34 5.86 -7.51
N TYR A 70 0.20 4.93 -8.30
CA TYR A 70 -0.25 4.69 -9.66
C TYR A 70 -1.72 4.25 -9.69
N PHE A 71 -2.13 3.28 -8.89
CA PHE A 71 -3.53 2.82 -8.83
C PHE A 71 -4.48 3.95 -8.38
N MET A 72 -4.05 4.76 -7.43
CA MET A 72 -4.79 5.93 -6.96
C MET A 72 -5.03 6.94 -8.07
N ASP A 73 -3.98 7.24 -8.84
CA ASP A 73 -4.04 8.20 -9.94
C ASP A 73 -5.06 7.79 -11.00
N ILE A 74 -5.00 6.53 -11.46
CA ILE A 74 -5.94 6.01 -12.47
C ILE A 74 -7.37 5.84 -11.93
N SER A 75 -7.52 5.77 -10.61
CA SER A 75 -8.82 5.67 -9.94
C SER A 75 -9.40 7.03 -9.57
N SER A 76 -8.68 8.13 -9.81
CA SER A 76 -9.04 9.48 -9.37
C SER A 76 -9.33 9.57 -7.86
N VAL A 77 -8.59 8.79 -7.07
CA VAL A 77 -8.72 8.77 -5.60
C VAL A 77 -7.59 9.59 -4.99
N SER A 78 -7.92 10.53 -4.12
CA SER A 78 -6.90 11.30 -3.40
C SER A 78 -6.41 10.55 -2.15
N VAL A 79 -5.20 10.88 -1.67
CA VAL A 79 -4.72 10.33 -0.38
C VAL A 79 -5.54 10.85 0.79
N ASP A 80 -6.04 12.08 0.71
CA ASP A 80 -6.92 12.62 1.74
C ASP A 80 -8.19 11.77 1.87
N ASP A 81 -8.78 11.34 0.74
CA ASP A 81 -9.95 10.44 0.75
C ASP A 81 -9.62 9.11 1.44
N ILE A 82 -8.49 8.49 1.09
CA ILE A 82 -8.06 7.20 1.67
C ILE A 82 -7.80 7.34 3.18
N ILE A 83 -7.05 8.35 3.60
CA ILE A 83 -6.71 8.58 5.00
C ILE A 83 -7.96 8.87 5.81
N ASN A 84 -8.80 9.81 5.36
CA ASN A 84 -10.01 10.18 6.08
C ASN A 84 -10.97 9.01 6.22
N TYR A 85 -11.16 8.23 5.15
CA TYR A 85 -11.98 7.03 5.18
C TYR A 85 -11.40 5.97 6.13
N ASN A 86 -10.09 5.72 6.07
CA ASN A 86 -9.42 4.74 6.93
C ASN A 86 -9.52 5.12 8.41
N VAL A 87 -9.19 6.37 8.75
CA VAL A 87 -9.22 6.88 10.12
C VAL A 87 -10.64 6.86 10.69
N ALA A 88 -11.64 7.33 9.94
CA ALA A 88 -13.03 7.31 10.38
C ALA A 88 -13.49 5.88 10.72
N LYS A 89 -13.21 4.92 9.82
CA LYS A 89 -13.51 3.50 10.02
C LYS A 89 -12.78 2.91 11.24
N LEU A 90 -11.48 3.17 11.38
CA LEU A 90 -10.69 2.60 12.47
C LEU A 90 -11.02 3.23 13.83
N ARG A 91 -11.43 4.52 13.89
CA ARG A 91 -11.91 5.14 15.13
C ARG A 91 -13.21 4.52 15.62
N VAL A 92 -14.09 4.12 14.71
CA VAL A 92 -15.32 3.38 15.06
C VAL A 92 -14.98 2.00 15.59
N ARG A 93 -14.06 1.29 14.93
CA ARG A 93 -13.65 -0.06 15.35
C ARG A 93 -12.87 -0.05 16.66
N TYR A 94 -11.93 0.87 16.82
CA TYR A 94 -10.91 0.87 17.87
C TYR A 94 -10.90 2.22 18.62
N PRO A 95 -11.97 2.55 19.38
CA PRO A 95 -12.10 3.86 20.02
C PRO A 95 -11.02 4.14 21.06
N GLN A 96 -10.40 3.10 21.64
CA GLN A 96 -9.32 3.19 22.64
C GLN A 96 -8.02 2.53 22.15
N GLY A 97 -7.82 2.44 20.84
CA GLY A 97 -6.74 1.68 20.23
C GLY A 97 -7.10 0.21 20.01
N PHE A 98 -6.14 -0.56 19.48
CA PHE A 98 -6.36 -1.95 19.10
C PHE A 98 -6.73 -2.81 20.33
N SER A 99 -7.78 -3.61 20.19
CA SER A 99 -8.09 -4.71 21.10
C SER A 99 -8.50 -5.96 20.31
N PRO A 100 -8.11 -7.17 20.74
CA PRO A 100 -8.59 -8.41 20.11
C PRO A 100 -10.12 -8.51 20.09
N GLN A 101 -10.78 -8.04 21.16
CA GLN A 101 -12.22 -8.06 21.29
C GLN A 101 -12.90 -7.21 20.22
N ASP A 102 -12.43 -5.99 19.98
CA ASP A 102 -13.01 -5.11 18.97
C ASP A 102 -12.67 -5.57 17.54
N SER A 103 -11.50 -6.19 17.36
CA SER A 103 -11.12 -6.84 16.09
C SER A 103 -12.07 -7.96 15.71
N ILE A 104 -12.61 -8.71 16.68
CA ILE A 104 -13.62 -9.75 16.47
C ILE A 104 -14.99 -9.14 16.23
N LYS A 105 -15.41 -8.15 17.04
CA LYS A 105 -16.74 -7.54 16.94
C LYS A 105 -16.99 -6.80 15.63
N ARG A 106 -15.97 -6.13 15.07
CA ARG A 106 -16.04 -5.38 13.80
C ARG A 106 -17.26 -4.45 13.67
N VAL A 107 -17.52 -3.63 14.68
CA VAL A 107 -18.68 -2.72 14.74
C VAL A 107 -18.73 -1.66 13.63
N ASP A 108 -17.66 -1.50 12.86
CA ASP A 108 -17.56 -0.60 11.72
C ASP A 108 -18.08 -1.19 10.41
N THR A 109 -18.35 -2.50 10.35
CA THR A 109 -18.95 -3.16 9.17
C THR A 109 -20.46 -3.33 9.37
N LYS A 110 -21.25 -2.96 8.35
CA LYS A 110 -22.69 -3.30 8.28
C LYS A 110 -22.89 -4.75 7.89
#